data_AF-A0A0K1F7U2-F1
#
_entry.id   AF-A0A0K1F7U2-F1
#
_cell.length_a   1.000
_cell.length_b   1.000
_cell.length_c   1.000
_cell.angle_alpha   90.00
_cell.angle_beta   90.00
_cell.angle_gamma   90.00
#
_symmetry.space_group_name_H-M   'P 1'
#
loop_
_entity.id
_entity.type
_entity.pdbx_description
1 polymer ?
#
loop_
_entity_poly.entity_id
_entity_poly.type
_entity_poly.pdbx_seq_one_letter_code
_entity_poly.pdbx_strand_id
1 'polypeptide(L)'
;MHYSSGPLNHWFYLASEGSGAKTVNGVSSNSPTCNNKPVTGAGRDVAAKVWYATLTNELTSRSGYAEAREGAIRQAKAIYGKGSAQCTSVAAAFDGIAVPAGTQTCSN
;
A
#
# COMPACT_ATOMS: atom_id res chain seq x y z
N MET A 1 3.92 17.86 -6.44
CA MET A 1 5.02 17.66 -7.42
C MET A 1 4.81 16.31 -8.11
N HIS A 2 5.07 16.19 -9.42
CA HIS A 2 4.84 14.95 -10.18
C HIS A 2 5.95 13.90 -10.03
N TYR A 3 7.14 14.27 -9.54
CA TYR A 3 8.23 13.31 -9.30
C TYR A 3 7.98 12.43 -8.05
N SER A 4 7.27 12.95 -7.05
CA SER A 4 6.95 12.24 -5.81
C SER A 4 5.65 11.42 -5.88
N SER A 5 4.94 11.38 -7.00
CA SER A 5 3.81 10.45 -7.15
C SER A 5 4.24 9.01 -7.42
N GLY A 6 5.46 8.80 -7.93
CA GLY A 6 5.98 7.48 -8.31
C GLY A 6 5.88 6.42 -7.19
N PRO A 7 6.37 6.68 -5.98
CA PRO A 7 6.28 5.73 -4.87
C PRO A 7 4.84 5.36 -4.51
N LEU A 8 3.93 6.32 -4.37
CA LEU A 8 2.54 6.03 -3.98
C LEU A 8 1.72 5.38 -5.11
N ASN A 9 2.02 5.70 -6.38
CA ASN A 9 1.47 4.96 -7.52
C ASN A 9 1.92 3.50 -7.50
N HIS A 10 3.20 3.26 -7.20
CA HIS A 10 3.72 1.92 -7.07
C HIS A 10 3.13 1.19 -5.86
N TRP A 11 2.95 1.86 -4.73
CA TRP A 11 2.24 1.32 -3.57
C TRP A 11 0.83 0.87 -3.95
N PHE A 12 0.07 1.70 -4.66
CA PHE A 12 -1.30 1.36 -5.06
C PHE A 12 -1.32 0.10 -5.95
N TYR A 13 -0.39 0.01 -6.89
CA TYR A 13 -0.22 -1.18 -7.71
C TYR A 13 0.10 -2.41 -6.85
N LEU A 14 1.09 -2.34 -5.95
CA LEU A 14 1.49 -3.47 -5.10
C LEU A 14 0.36 -3.92 -4.16
N ALA A 15 -0.35 -2.98 -3.54
CA ALA A 15 -1.51 -3.28 -2.69
C ALA A 15 -2.67 -3.90 -3.48
N SER A 16 -2.84 -3.52 -4.75
CA SER A 16 -3.91 -4.04 -5.60
C SER A 16 -3.58 -5.42 -6.18
N GLU A 17 -2.38 -5.56 -6.72
CA GLU A 17 -2.03 -6.63 -7.66
C GLU A 17 -0.94 -7.56 -7.13
N GLY A 18 -0.23 -7.14 -6.08
CA GLY A 18 0.97 -7.81 -5.60
C GLY A 18 2.21 -7.51 -6.45
N SER A 19 3.34 -8.05 -6.00
CA SER A 19 4.63 -7.96 -6.68
C SER A 19 4.95 -9.22 -7.48
N GLY A 20 5.97 -9.14 -8.32
CA GLY A 20 6.54 -10.29 -9.01
C GLY A 20 6.15 -10.36 -10.48
N ALA A 21 6.73 -11.33 -11.18
CA ALA A 21 6.55 -11.50 -12.61
C ALA A 21 5.15 -12.06 -12.91
N LYS A 22 4.42 -11.38 -13.80
CA LYS A 22 3.14 -11.83 -14.34
C LYS A 22 3.04 -11.50 -15.82
N THR A 23 2.32 -12.33 -16.56
CA THR A 23 1.95 -12.05 -17.94
C THR A 23 0.48 -11.64 -17.98
N VAL A 24 0.21 -10.40 -18.38
CA VAL A 24 -1.15 -9.88 -18.55
C VAL A 24 -1.37 -9.61 -20.03
N ASN A 25 -2.36 -10.28 -20.62
CA ASN A 25 -2.67 -10.16 -22.05
C ASN A 25 -1.45 -10.35 -22.98
N GLY A 26 -0.56 -11.30 -22.65
CA GLY A 26 0.67 -11.58 -23.41
C GLY A 26 1.84 -10.63 -23.13
N VAL A 27 1.66 -9.61 -22.28
CA VAL A 27 2.73 -8.68 -21.89
C VAL A 27 3.32 -9.11 -20.55
N SER A 28 4.63 -9.37 -20.54
CA SER A 28 5.37 -9.66 -19.30
C SER A 28 5.56 -8.37 -18.51
N SER A 29 5.21 -8.41 -17.23
CA SER A 29 5.40 -7.32 -16.27
C SER A 29 5.98 -7.90 -15.00
N ASN A 30 7.01 -7.25 -14.46
CA ASN A 30 7.57 -7.58 -13.16
C ASN A 30 7.64 -6.29 -12.36
N SER A 31 6.89 -6.22 -11.27
CA SER A 31 6.87 -5.06 -10.37
C SER A 31 7.64 -5.42 -9.10
N PRO A 32 8.97 -5.21 -9.09
CA PRO A 32 9.81 -5.60 -7.97
C PRO A 32 9.60 -4.68 -6.78
N THR A 33 9.94 -5.16 -5.59
CA THR A 33 9.93 -4.37 -4.36
C THR A 33 11.33 -3.90 -3.99
N CYS A 34 11.45 -2.73 -3.37
CA CYS A 34 12.74 -2.21 -2.90
C CYS A 34 13.41 -3.11 -1.86
N ASN A 35 12.62 -3.88 -1.11
CA ASN A 35 13.09 -4.81 -0.09
C ASN A 35 13.26 -6.26 -0.60
N ASN A 36 13.03 -6.52 -1.89
CA ASN A 36 13.05 -7.85 -2.51
C ASN A 36 12.13 -8.89 -1.86
N LYS A 37 11.14 -8.46 -1.06
CA LYS A 37 10.13 -9.35 -0.47
C LYS A 37 8.86 -9.35 -1.33
N PRO A 38 8.21 -10.51 -1.50
CA PRO A 38 6.96 -10.56 -2.23
C PRO A 38 5.84 -9.84 -1.48
N VAL A 39 4.98 -9.13 -2.22
CA VAL A 39 3.72 -8.55 -1.76
C VAL A 39 2.59 -9.35 -2.39
N THR A 40 1.67 -9.83 -1.56
CA THR A 40 0.39 -10.39 -2.04
C THR A 40 -0.61 -9.24 -2.12
N GLY A 41 -1.20 -9.01 -3.29
CA GLY A 41 -2.21 -7.98 -3.50
C GLY A 41 -3.54 -8.33 -2.82
N ALA A 42 -4.22 -7.32 -2.30
CA ALA A 42 -5.56 -7.45 -1.71
C ALA A 42 -6.70 -7.14 -2.69
N GLY A 43 -6.37 -6.77 -3.94
CA GLY A 43 -7.33 -6.39 -4.96
C GLY A 43 -7.55 -4.87 -5.06
N ARG A 44 -7.94 -4.41 -6.24
CA ARG A 44 -8.12 -2.99 -6.57
C ARG A 44 -9.17 -2.31 -5.70
N ASP A 45 -10.30 -2.97 -5.45
CA ASP A 45 -11.39 -2.41 -4.65
C ASP A 45 -10.95 -2.17 -3.21
N VAL A 46 -10.13 -3.09 -2.66
CA VAL A 46 -9.56 -2.93 -1.32
C VAL A 46 -8.60 -1.76 -1.29
N ALA A 47 -7.64 -1.71 -2.22
CA ALA A 47 -6.65 -0.64 -2.29
C ALA A 47 -7.31 0.74 -2.48
N ALA A 48 -8.29 0.84 -3.38
CA ALA A 48 -9.05 2.06 -3.62
C ALA A 48 -9.82 2.51 -2.37
N LYS A 49 -10.53 1.60 -1.71
CA LYS A 49 -11.32 1.92 -0.51
C LYS A 49 -10.43 2.39 0.65
N VAL A 50 -9.31 1.71 0.90
CA VAL A 50 -8.36 2.12 1.95
C VAL A 50 -7.75 3.47 1.60
N TRP A 51 -7.25 3.64 0.38
CA TRP A 51 -6.56 4.88 -0.01
C TRP A 51 -7.48 6.10 0.01
N TYR A 52 -8.72 5.94 -0.46
CA TYR A 52 -9.73 6.99 -0.36
C TYR A 52 -9.99 7.38 1.10
N ALA A 53 -10.20 6.41 1.99
CA ALA A 53 -10.40 6.67 3.42
C ALA A 53 -9.18 7.36 4.07
N THR A 54 -7.96 6.98 3.67
CA THR A 54 -6.72 7.63 4.13
C THR A 54 -6.66 9.08 3.69
N LEU A 55 -6.88 9.35 2.40
CA LEU A 55 -6.86 10.71 1.85
C LEU A 55 -7.87 11.63 2.53
N THR A 56 -9.07 11.12 2.84
CA THR A 56 -10.15 11.93 3.42
C THR A 56 -10.01 12.13 4.93
N ASN A 57 -9.54 11.12 5.66
CA ASN A 57 -9.63 11.10 7.12
C ASN A 57 -8.30 11.30 7.84
N GLU A 58 -7.16 11.02 7.19
CA GLU A 58 -5.85 10.97 7.86
C GLU A 58 -4.88 12.04 7.34
N LEU A 59 -5.04 12.48 6.10
CA LEU A 59 -4.05 13.34 5.44
C LEU A 59 -4.47 14.81 5.39
N THR A 60 -3.47 15.67 5.50
CA THR A 60 -3.60 17.13 5.40
C THR A 60 -2.68 17.65 4.30
N SER A 61 -2.72 18.95 4.04
CA SER A 61 -1.82 19.61 3.08
C SER A 61 -0.32 19.51 3.43
N ARG A 62 0.02 19.08 4.65
CA ARG A 62 1.41 18.94 5.11
C ARG A 62 1.88 17.48 5.23
N SER A 63 1.01 16.51 4.97
CA SER A 63 1.33 15.09 5.15
C SER A 63 2.36 14.59 4.12
N GLY A 64 3.31 13.78 4.57
CA GLY A 64 4.27 13.05 3.75
C GLY A 64 3.97 11.55 3.68
N TYR A 65 4.96 10.76 3.24
CA TYR A 65 4.79 9.31 3.09
C TYR A 65 4.65 8.57 4.42
N ALA A 66 5.28 9.06 5.49
CA ALA A 66 5.19 8.44 6.80
C ALA A 66 3.75 8.52 7.34
N GLU A 67 3.12 9.70 7.24
CA GLU A 67 1.72 9.91 7.60
C GLU A 67 0.79 9.10 6.70
N ALA A 68 1.07 9.04 5.39
CA ALA A 68 0.33 8.19 4.46
C ALA A 68 0.35 6.72 4.85
N ARG A 69 1.51 6.19 5.24
CA ARG A 69 1.66 4.81 5.71
C ARG A 69 0.85 4.56 6.99
N GLU A 70 1.03 5.41 8.00
CA GLU A 70 0.33 5.26 9.28
C GLU A 70 -1.19 5.32 9.09
N GLY A 71 -1.67 6.30 8.32
CA GLY A 71 -3.09 6.49 8.03
C GLY A 71 -3.69 5.33 7.23
N ALA A 72 -2.98 4.82 6.22
CA ALA A 72 -3.44 3.67 5.44
C ALA A 72 -3.53 2.40 6.28
N ILE A 73 -2.57 2.13 7.15
CA ILE A 73 -2.63 0.97 8.05
C ILE A 73 -3.77 1.16 9.08
N ARG A 74 -3.98 2.37 9.59
CA ARG A 74 -5.11 2.66 10.50
C ARG A 74 -6.46 2.42 9.83
N GLN A 75 -6.66 2.93 8.61
CA GLN A 75 -7.90 2.78 7.85
C GLN A 75 -8.12 1.33 7.40
N ALA A 76 -7.07 0.63 6.96
CA ALA A 76 -7.17 -0.79 6.62
C ALA A 76 -7.59 -1.64 7.83
N LYS A 77 -7.03 -1.39 9.02
CA LYS A 77 -7.49 -2.01 10.27
C LYS A 77 -8.94 -1.68 10.60
N ALA A 78 -9.35 -0.43 10.44
CA ALA A 78 -10.72 0.00 10.74
C ALA A 78 -11.74 -0.66 9.81
N ILE A 79 -11.42 -0.83 8.53
CA ILE A 79 -12.35 -1.37 7.52
C ILE A 79 -12.39 -2.90 7.54
N TYR A 80 -11.23 -3.57 7.69
CA TYR A 80 -11.12 -5.03 7.51
C TYR A 80 -10.76 -5.79 8.78
N GLY A 81 -10.46 -5.08 9.87
CA GLY A 81 -10.05 -5.68 11.13
C GLY A 81 -8.55 -5.92 11.25
N LYS A 82 -8.10 -6.08 12.50
CA LYS A 82 -6.72 -6.41 12.85
C LYS A 82 -6.34 -7.78 12.29
N GLY A 83 -5.09 -7.92 11.84
CA GLY A 83 -4.56 -9.18 11.29
C GLY A 83 -5.18 -9.61 9.96
N SER A 84 -6.10 -8.83 9.37
CA SER A 84 -6.71 -9.15 8.07
C SER A 84 -5.68 -9.15 6.94
N ALA A 85 -5.90 -10.00 5.94
CA ALA A 85 -5.04 -10.09 4.75
C ALA A 85 -4.97 -8.74 4.00
N GLN A 86 -6.05 -7.97 4.03
CA GLN A 86 -6.13 -6.63 3.46
C GLN A 86 -5.19 -5.66 4.17
N CYS A 87 -5.20 -5.65 5.51
CA CYS A 87 -4.28 -4.80 6.26
C CYS A 87 -2.82 -5.21 6.03
N THR A 88 -2.51 -6.49 6.13
CA THR A 88 -1.14 -6.97 5.97
C THR A 88 -0.60 -6.70 4.56
N SER A 89 -1.45 -6.83 3.54
CA SER A 89 -1.12 -6.42 2.16
C SER A 89 -0.81 -4.93 2.03
N VAL A 90 -1.65 -4.06 2.61
CA VAL A 90 -1.43 -2.60 2.63
C VAL A 90 -0.10 -2.25 3.29
N ALA A 91 0.21 -2.85 4.45
CA ALA A 91 1.46 -2.63 5.16
C ALA A 91 2.68 -3.13 4.36
N ALA A 92 2.59 -4.34 3.80
CA ALA A 92 3.66 -4.93 2.99
C ALA A 92 3.93 -4.13 1.71
N ALA A 93 2.91 -3.54 1.09
CA ALA A 93 3.08 -2.65 -0.05
C ALA A 93 3.90 -1.39 0.30
N PHE A 94 3.74 -0.82 1.51
CA PHE A 94 4.57 0.31 1.97
C PHE A 94 6.03 -0.11 2.21
N ASP A 95 6.25 -1.30 2.75
CA ASP A 95 7.60 -1.87 2.85
C ASP A 95 8.22 -2.04 1.44
N GLY A 96 7.40 -2.46 0.47
CA GLY A 96 7.80 -2.66 -0.91
C GLY A 96 8.26 -1.39 -1.64
N ILE A 97 7.84 -0.21 -1.18
CA ILE A 97 8.29 1.10 -1.70
C ILE A 97 9.26 1.83 -0.78
N ALA A 98 9.84 1.11 0.20
CA ALA A 98 10.82 1.63 1.16
C ALA A 98 10.36 2.86 1.98
N VAL A 99 9.06 3.00 2.23
CA VAL A 99 8.58 3.97 3.23
C VAL A 99 8.82 3.36 4.61
N PRO A 100 9.58 3.98 5.53
CA PRO A 100 9.87 3.40 6.84
C PRO A 100 8.62 3.07 7.66
N ALA A 101 8.69 2.01 8.46
CA ALA A 101 7.61 1.67 9.39
C ALA A 101 7.49 2.72 10.49
N GLY A 102 6.25 3.12 10.79
CA GLY A 102 5.91 3.96 11.94
C GLY A 102 5.36 3.11 13.09
N THR A 103 4.43 3.68 13.85
CA THR A 103 3.83 3.02 15.03
C THR A 103 2.59 2.19 14.70
N GLN A 104 1.92 2.47 13.58
CA GLN A 104 0.76 1.72 13.13
C GLN A 104 1.21 0.40 12.51
N THR A 105 0.81 -0.68 13.15
CA THR A 105 0.95 -2.05 12.66
C THR A 105 -0.43 -2.64 12.37
N CYS A 106 -0.47 -3.76 11.65
CA CYS A 106 -1.70 -4.55 11.49
C CYS A 106 -1.95 -5.53 12.63
N SER A 107 -0.98 -5.68 13.53
CA SER A 107 -1.05 -6.46 14.77
C SER A 107 -1.57 -5.59 15.93
N ASN A 108 -1.69 -6.19 17.11
CA ASN A 108 -1.92 -5.44 18.35
C ASN A 108 -0.75 -4.53 18.68
#